data_AF-K4FYM0-F1
#
_entry.id   AF-K4FYM0-F1
#
_cell.length_a   1.000
_cell.length_b   1.000
_cell.length_c   1.000
_cell.angle_alpha   90.00
_cell.angle_beta   90.00
_cell.angle_gamma   90.00
#
_symmetry.space_group_name_H-M   'P 1'
#
loop_
_entity.id
_entity.type
_entity.pdbx_description
1 polymer ?
#
loop_
_entity_poly.entity_id
_entity_poly.type
_entity_poly.pdbx_seq_one_letter_code
_entity_poly.pdbx_strand_id
1 'polypeptide(L)'
;MVLSKTDKALLSSSVGKIQAQATGSDVLARMFASFPQTKVYFVGFSDYTAKGPRVQKHGLTVMTKIIEGIQYLDSLRSFLDALSAKHAHELMVDPVNFGFLGECVLSSLAYQLPDFSPEMHCAWDKYLCEFAYLLAEKYRQTSTDGSFRKNGIFVSLNCSGNNASQHALNLLFFSPLVRFAAV
;
A
#
# COMPACT_ATOMS: atom_id res chain seq x y z
N MET A 1 13.84 1.03 -3.77
CA MET A 1 13.81 0.21 -5.01
C MET A 1 13.54 1.17 -6.15
N VAL A 2 14.31 1.18 -7.25
CA VAL A 2 14.15 2.21 -8.30
C VAL A 2 13.22 1.69 -9.39
N LEU A 3 12.17 2.45 -9.71
CA LEU A 3 11.26 2.14 -10.82
C LEU A 3 11.97 2.32 -12.16
N SER A 4 12.02 1.24 -12.96
CA SER A 4 12.56 1.29 -14.32
C SER A 4 11.62 2.03 -15.27
N LYS A 5 12.12 2.40 -16.46
CA LYS A 5 11.27 3.00 -17.51
C LYS A 5 10.08 2.10 -17.87
N THR A 6 10.30 0.79 -17.91
CA THR A 6 9.25 -0.21 -18.16
C THR A 6 8.23 -0.23 -17.04
N ASP A 7 8.67 -0.23 -15.78
CA ASP A 7 7.76 -0.20 -14.62
C ASP A 7 6.85 1.05 -14.69
N LYS A 8 7.43 2.22 -14.95
CA LYS A 8 6.69 3.48 -15.09
C LYS A 8 5.65 3.42 -16.22
N ALA A 9 6.02 2.88 -17.38
CA ALA A 9 5.11 2.73 -18.51
C ALA A 9 3.93 1.79 -18.21
N LEU A 10 4.20 0.66 -17.54
CA LEU A 10 3.17 -0.29 -17.13
C LEU A 10 2.19 0.36 -16.15
N LEU A 11 2.69 1.06 -15.13
CA LEU A 11 1.86 1.81 -14.17
C LEU A 11 0.95 2.79 -14.91
N SER A 12 1.51 3.68 -15.74
CA SER A 12 0.74 4.68 -16.49
C SER A 12 -0.32 4.05 -17.41
N SER A 13 0.00 2.93 -18.07
CA SER A 13 -0.94 2.23 -18.97
C SER A 13 -2.14 1.60 -18.23
N SER A 14 -1.97 1.26 -16.96
CA SER A 14 -3.01 0.61 -16.15
C SER A 14 -4.00 1.59 -15.53
N VAL A 15 -3.57 2.82 -15.22
CA VAL A 15 -4.38 3.84 -14.51
C VAL A 15 -5.75 4.07 -15.15
N GLY A 16 -5.82 4.19 -16.47
CA GLY A 16 -7.07 4.46 -17.19
C GLY A 16 -8.12 3.34 -17.10
N LYS A 17 -7.72 2.14 -16.66
CA LYS A 17 -8.59 0.97 -16.53
C LYS A 17 -9.14 0.81 -15.11
N ILE A 18 -8.59 1.54 -14.13
CA ILE A 18 -8.92 1.39 -12.72
C ILE A 18 -10.12 2.28 -12.37
N GLN A 19 -11.23 1.66 -11.98
CA GLN A 19 -12.37 2.39 -11.43
C GLN A 19 -12.10 2.70 -9.95
N ALA A 20 -11.58 3.89 -9.65
CA ALA A 20 -11.06 4.25 -8.33
C ALA A 20 -12.03 3.98 -7.17
N GLN A 21 -13.31 4.31 -7.32
CA GLN A 21 -14.30 4.05 -6.26
C GLN A 21 -14.53 2.55 -6.04
N ALA A 22 -14.78 1.78 -7.11
CA ALA A 22 -15.04 0.34 -7.00
C ALA A 22 -13.80 -0.41 -6.48
N THR A 23 -12.63 -0.09 -7.04
CA THR A 23 -11.33 -0.66 -6.65
C THR A 23 -11.03 -0.33 -5.19
N GLY A 24 -11.12 0.95 -4.81
CA GLY A 24 -10.82 1.37 -3.45
C GLY A 24 -11.77 0.78 -2.40
N SER A 25 -13.04 0.57 -2.76
CA SER A 25 -14.01 -0.09 -1.87
C SER A 25 -13.66 -1.56 -1.65
N ASP A 26 -13.26 -2.25 -2.72
CA ASP A 26 -12.82 -3.65 -2.66
C ASP A 26 -11.53 -3.79 -1.85
N VAL A 27 -10.55 -2.90 -2.07
CA VAL A 27 -9.28 -2.85 -1.33
C VAL A 27 -9.53 -2.73 0.18
N LEU A 28 -10.35 -1.75 0.60
CA LEU A 28 -10.64 -1.56 2.01
C LEU A 28 -11.44 -2.73 2.60
N ALA A 29 -12.41 -3.27 1.87
CA ALA A 29 -13.16 -4.44 2.32
C ALA A 29 -12.25 -5.66 2.52
N ARG A 30 -11.30 -5.91 1.59
CA ARG A 30 -10.27 -6.95 1.73
C ARG A 30 -9.37 -6.69 2.94
N MET A 31 -8.94 -5.44 3.14
CA MET A 31 -8.11 -5.09 4.28
C MET A 31 -8.83 -5.35 5.61
N PHE A 32 -10.10 -4.98 5.72
CA PHE A 32 -10.88 -5.20 6.94
C PHE A 32 -11.22 -6.68 7.20
N ALA A 33 -11.29 -7.49 6.16
CA ALA A 33 -11.50 -8.93 6.29
C ALA A 33 -10.20 -9.66 6.66
N SER A 34 -9.10 -9.38 5.96
CA SER A 34 -7.81 -10.05 6.14
C SER A 34 -7.02 -9.54 7.33
N PHE A 35 -7.18 -8.27 7.69
CA PHE A 35 -6.45 -7.57 8.75
C PHE A 35 -7.41 -6.81 9.68
N PRO A 36 -8.25 -7.51 10.49
CA PRO A 36 -9.29 -6.88 11.30
C PRO A 36 -8.77 -5.83 12.28
N GLN A 37 -7.52 -5.91 12.72
CA GLN A 37 -6.86 -4.94 13.59
C GLN A 37 -6.83 -3.53 12.97
N THR A 38 -6.89 -3.41 11.64
CA THR A 38 -6.91 -2.11 10.94
C THR A 38 -8.19 -1.31 11.20
N LYS A 39 -9.28 -1.97 11.64
CA LYS A 39 -10.57 -1.31 11.89
C LYS A 39 -10.52 -0.25 12.99
N VAL A 40 -9.54 -0.33 13.89
CA VAL A 40 -9.38 0.63 15.00
C VAL A 40 -9.23 2.08 14.51
N TYR A 41 -8.71 2.28 13.29
CA TYR A 41 -8.53 3.61 12.70
C TYR A 41 -9.80 4.17 12.02
N PHE A 42 -10.85 3.36 11.89
CA PHE A 42 -12.07 3.70 11.15
C PHE A 42 -13.28 3.85 12.08
N VAL A 43 -13.11 4.65 13.13
CA VAL A 43 -14.15 4.89 14.13
C VAL A 43 -15.42 5.41 13.45
N GLY A 44 -16.54 4.83 13.83
CA GLY A 44 -17.85 5.17 13.30
C GLY A 44 -18.23 4.36 12.07
N PHE A 45 -17.34 3.60 11.40
CA PHE A 45 -17.76 2.70 10.33
C PHE A 45 -18.68 1.60 10.89
N SER A 46 -19.82 1.40 10.22
CA SER A 46 -20.87 0.45 10.62
C SER A 46 -21.01 -0.73 9.65
N ASP A 47 -20.60 -0.53 8.41
CA ASP A 47 -20.53 -1.55 7.35
C ASP A 47 -19.13 -1.51 6.75
N TYR A 48 -18.39 -2.60 6.92
CA TYR A 48 -17.00 -2.77 6.45
C TYR A 48 -16.91 -3.50 5.11
N THR A 49 -18.05 -3.80 4.48
CA THR A 49 -18.07 -4.39 3.15
C THR A 49 -17.86 -3.34 2.06
N ALA A 50 -17.57 -3.77 0.82
CA ALA A 50 -17.42 -2.88 -0.32
C ALA A 50 -18.71 -2.09 -0.67
N LYS A 51 -19.86 -2.45 -0.09
CA LYS A 51 -21.13 -1.74 -0.23
C LYS A 51 -21.34 -0.65 0.82
N GLY A 52 -20.51 -0.63 1.87
CA GLY A 52 -20.60 0.35 2.94
C GLY A 52 -20.38 1.77 2.43
N PRO A 53 -21.29 2.74 2.67
CA PRO A 53 -21.16 4.09 2.11
C PRO A 53 -19.87 4.81 2.52
N ARG A 54 -19.44 4.61 3.77
CA ARG A 54 -18.17 5.16 4.28
C ARG A 54 -16.95 4.46 3.70
N VAL A 55 -17.03 3.14 3.48
CA VAL A 55 -15.99 2.37 2.79
C VAL A 55 -15.84 2.87 1.35
N GLN A 56 -16.94 3.10 0.64
CA GLN A 56 -16.91 3.61 -0.72
C GLN A 56 -16.30 5.00 -0.82
N LYS A 57 -16.73 5.91 0.06
CA LYS A 57 -16.21 7.28 0.10
C LYS A 57 -14.72 7.31 0.43
N HIS A 58 -14.29 6.56 1.45
CA HIS A 58 -12.89 6.55 1.84
C HIS A 58 -12.02 5.77 0.85
N GLY A 59 -12.53 4.67 0.31
CA GLY A 59 -11.89 3.86 -0.73
C GLY A 59 -11.57 4.69 -1.96
N LEU A 60 -12.54 5.49 -2.45
CA LEU A 60 -12.29 6.46 -3.53
C LEU A 60 -11.15 7.42 -3.17
N THR A 61 -11.13 7.95 -1.95
CA THR A 61 -10.09 8.90 -1.52
C THR A 61 -8.69 8.25 -1.54
N VAL A 62 -8.56 7.06 -0.96
CA VAL A 62 -7.30 6.30 -0.91
C VAL A 62 -6.83 5.95 -2.32
N MET A 63 -7.71 5.34 -3.11
CA MET A 63 -7.34 4.82 -4.43
C MET A 63 -7.02 5.93 -5.42
N THR A 64 -7.74 7.06 -5.36
CA THR A 64 -7.40 8.26 -6.14
C THR A 64 -6.01 8.78 -5.78
N LYS A 65 -5.64 8.83 -4.50
CA LYS A 65 -4.31 9.32 -4.09
C LYS A 65 -3.18 8.40 -4.52
N ILE A 66 -3.39 7.08 -4.47
CA ILE A 66 -2.45 6.10 -5.01
C ILE A 66 -2.31 6.27 -6.52
N ILE A 67 -3.42 6.42 -7.26
CA ILE A 67 -3.36 6.62 -8.71
C ILE A 67 -2.68 7.95 -9.08
N GLU A 68 -2.98 9.03 -8.35
CA GLU A 68 -2.40 10.35 -8.57
C GLU A 68 -0.87 10.33 -8.37
N GLY A 69 -0.37 9.56 -7.41
CA GLY A 69 1.07 9.42 -7.17
C GLY A 69 1.85 8.85 -8.36
N ILE A 70 1.21 8.14 -9.29
CA ILE A 70 1.84 7.66 -10.54
C ILE A 70 2.22 8.83 -11.47
N GLN A 71 1.60 10.00 -11.32
CA GLN A 71 1.99 11.21 -12.06
C GLN A 71 3.26 11.85 -11.48
N TYR A 72 3.64 11.47 -10.25
CA TYR A 72 4.74 12.06 -9.49
C TYR A 72 5.84 11.04 -9.19
N LEU A 73 6.05 10.01 -10.02
CA LEU A 73 7.01 8.93 -9.72
C LEU A 73 8.45 9.42 -9.48
N ASP A 74 8.86 10.52 -10.13
CA ASP A 74 10.19 11.13 -9.95
C ASP A 74 10.26 12.13 -8.77
N SER A 75 9.11 12.54 -8.24
CA SER A 75 8.97 13.52 -7.14
C SER A 75 8.05 13.02 -6.02
N LEU A 76 7.95 11.70 -5.86
CA LEU A 76 6.94 11.05 -5.02
C LEU A 76 7.06 11.44 -3.55
N ARG A 77 8.31 11.67 -3.07
CA ARG A 77 8.57 12.16 -1.71
C ARG A 77 7.87 13.49 -1.44
N SER A 78 8.03 14.46 -2.34
CA SER A 78 7.39 15.78 -2.22
C SER A 78 5.86 15.67 -2.31
N PHE A 79 5.35 14.80 -3.19
CA PHE A 79 3.92 14.55 -3.31
C PHE A 79 3.31 13.98 -2.01
N LEU A 80 4.04 13.09 -1.32
CA LEU A 80 3.57 12.42 -0.10
C LEU A 80 3.90 13.16 1.20
N ASP A 81 4.64 14.27 1.16
CA ASP A 81 5.16 14.94 2.36
C ASP A 81 4.05 15.34 3.36
N ALA A 82 3.01 16.00 2.87
CA ALA A 82 1.86 16.39 3.70
C ALA A 82 1.05 15.17 4.16
N LEU A 83 0.94 14.15 3.31
CA LEU A 83 0.18 12.94 3.62
C LEU A 83 0.90 12.08 4.68
N SER A 84 2.23 12.02 4.64
CA SER A 84 3.05 11.36 5.65
C SER A 84 2.87 12.03 7.01
N ALA A 85 2.91 13.36 7.07
CA ALA A 85 2.71 14.12 8.31
C ALA A 85 1.32 13.85 8.92
N LYS A 86 0.29 13.87 8.07
CA LYS A 86 -1.08 13.59 8.48
C LYS A 86 -1.21 12.20 9.09
N HIS A 87 -0.65 11.18 8.44
CA HIS A 87 -0.73 9.82 8.98
C HIS A 87 0.08 9.67 10.27
N ALA A 88 1.27 10.26 10.35
CA ALA A 88 2.17 10.13 11.50
C ALA A 88 1.69 10.88 12.75
N HIS A 89 1.23 12.11 12.60
CA HIS A 89 1.02 13.02 13.73
C HIS A 89 -0.45 13.25 14.06
N GLU A 90 -1.34 13.18 13.07
CA GLU A 90 -2.78 13.39 13.30
C GLU A 90 -3.54 12.06 13.43
N LEU A 91 -3.35 11.14 12.47
CA LEU A 91 -4.10 9.88 12.44
C LEU A 91 -3.43 8.76 13.26
N MET A 92 -2.11 8.88 13.51
CA MET A 92 -1.28 7.94 14.25
C MET A 92 -1.46 6.48 13.79
N VAL A 93 -1.47 6.26 12.48
CA VAL A 93 -1.63 4.92 11.89
C VAL A 93 -0.33 4.13 12.08
N ASP A 94 -0.38 2.89 12.55
CA ASP A 94 0.87 2.11 12.63
C ASP A 94 1.41 1.87 11.20
N PRO A 95 2.69 2.22 10.90
CA PRO A 95 3.27 2.08 9.58
C PRO A 95 3.17 0.69 8.95
N VAL A 96 3.05 -0.38 9.77
CA VAL A 96 2.86 -1.74 9.26
C VAL A 96 1.61 -1.87 8.39
N ASN A 97 0.58 -1.08 8.66
CA ASN A 97 -0.70 -1.16 7.94
C ASN A 97 -0.62 -0.65 6.50
N PHE A 98 0.39 0.16 6.15
CA PHE A 98 0.59 0.59 4.77
C PHE A 98 0.98 -0.58 3.86
N GLY A 99 1.74 -1.54 4.38
CA GLY A 99 2.07 -2.78 3.66
C GLY A 99 0.83 -3.63 3.42
N PHE A 100 -0.02 -3.82 4.44
CA PHE A 100 -1.29 -4.55 4.30
C PHE A 100 -2.22 -3.93 3.27
N LEU A 101 -2.29 -2.59 3.22
CA LEU A 101 -3.05 -1.88 2.21
C LEU A 101 -2.48 -2.16 0.81
N GLY A 102 -1.16 -2.10 0.63
CA GLY A 102 -0.48 -2.40 -0.64
C GLY A 102 -0.81 -3.80 -1.17
N GLU A 103 -0.75 -4.82 -0.33
CA GLU A 103 -1.14 -6.21 -0.69
C GLU A 103 -2.61 -6.29 -1.13
N CYS A 104 -3.50 -5.58 -0.44
CA CYS A 104 -4.91 -5.54 -0.81
C CYS A 104 -5.12 -4.83 -2.15
N VAL A 105 -4.35 -3.77 -2.45
CA VAL A 105 -4.35 -3.10 -3.75
C VAL A 105 -3.94 -4.07 -4.86
N LEU A 106 -2.80 -4.77 -4.70
CA LEU A 106 -2.34 -5.76 -5.68
C LEU A 106 -3.40 -6.83 -5.95
N SER A 107 -4.01 -7.36 -4.88
CA SER A 107 -5.07 -8.37 -4.97
C SER A 107 -6.32 -7.87 -5.72
N SER A 108 -6.76 -6.64 -5.43
CA SER A 108 -7.90 -6.03 -6.12
C SER A 108 -7.60 -5.74 -7.59
N LEU A 109 -6.40 -5.25 -7.91
CA LEU A 109 -5.99 -5.00 -9.30
C LEU A 109 -5.92 -6.30 -10.10
N ALA A 110 -5.32 -7.36 -9.53
CA ALA A 110 -5.26 -8.67 -10.18
C ALA A 110 -6.65 -9.27 -10.45
N TYR A 111 -7.62 -9.01 -9.58
CA TYR A 111 -9.00 -9.48 -9.77
C TYR A 111 -9.76 -8.67 -10.84
N GLN A 112 -9.51 -7.36 -10.93
CA GLN A 112 -10.33 -6.45 -11.74
C GLN A 112 -9.76 -6.16 -13.12
N LEU A 113 -8.43 -6.26 -13.29
CA LEU A 113 -7.76 -6.01 -14.55
C LEU A 113 -7.51 -7.34 -15.29
N PRO A 114 -8.12 -7.57 -16.46
CA PRO A 114 -7.97 -8.83 -17.19
C PRO A 114 -6.56 -9.05 -17.75
N ASP A 115 -5.79 -7.98 -17.91
CA ASP A 115 -4.45 -7.96 -18.48
C ASP A 115 -3.36 -7.68 -17.43
N PHE A 116 -3.61 -8.05 -16.17
CA PHE A 116 -2.66 -7.88 -15.07
C PHE A 116 -1.50 -8.90 -15.15
N SER A 117 -0.51 -8.60 -16.00
CA SER A 117 0.65 -9.46 -16.23
C SER A 117 1.57 -9.54 -15.00
N PRO A 118 2.45 -10.55 -14.91
CA PRO A 118 3.45 -10.63 -13.84
C PRO A 118 4.38 -9.40 -13.77
N GLU A 119 4.69 -8.79 -14.92
CA GLU A 119 5.49 -7.56 -14.99
C GLU A 119 4.70 -6.36 -14.45
N MET A 120 3.41 -6.26 -14.77
CA MET A 120 2.54 -5.22 -14.22
C MET A 120 2.38 -5.38 -12.70
N HIS A 121 2.21 -6.62 -12.22
CA HIS A 121 2.21 -6.92 -10.79
C HIS A 121 3.50 -6.44 -10.12
N CYS A 122 4.67 -6.78 -10.68
CA CYS A 122 5.96 -6.35 -10.15
C CYS A 122 6.12 -4.81 -10.15
N ALA A 123 5.64 -4.13 -11.19
CA ALA A 123 5.66 -2.67 -11.26
C ALA A 123 4.80 -2.02 -10.17
N TRP A 124 3.58 -2.53 -9.95
CA TRP A 124 2.69 -2.07 -8.88
C TRP A 124 3.25 -2.37 -7.49
N ASP A 125 3.84 -3.55 -7.28
CA ASP A 125 4.47 -3.94 -6.01
C ASP A 125 5.63 -3.00 -5.64
N LYS A 126 6.55 -2.75 -6.58
CA LYS A 126 7.64 -1.77 -6.41
C LYS A 126 7.10 -0.39 -6.05
N TYR A 127 6.07 0.06 -6.76
CA TYR A 127 5.46 1.37 -6.54
C TYR A 127 4.82 1.47 -5.16
N LEU A 128 4.02 0.49 -4.75
CA LEU A 128 3.34 0.46 -3.46
C LEU A 128 4.32 0.32 -2.29
N CYS A 129 5.41 -0.43 -2.47
CA CYS A 129 6.52 -0.50 -1.51
C CYS A 129 7.14 0.88 -1.27
N GLU A 130 7.47 1.62 -2.34
CA GLU A 130 8.03 2.97 -2.23
C GLU A 130 7.01 3.95 -1.63
N PHE A 131 5.74 3.86 -2.04
CA PHE A 131 4.65 4.68 -1.50
C PHE A 131 4.48 4.48 0.01
N ALA A 132 4.46 3.24 0.48
CA ALA A 132 4.39 2.90 1.90
C ALA A 132 5.64 3.39 2.66
N TYR A 133 6.83 3.22 2.09
CA TYR A 133 8.08 3.68 2.69
C TYR A 133 8.11 5.20 2.91
N LEU A 134 7.65 5.97 1.91
CA LEU A 134 7.57 7.43 1.96
C LEU A 134 6.45 7.92 2.89
N LEU A 135 5.30 7.25 2.92
CA LEU A 135 4.26 7.56 3.92
C LEU A 135 4.76 7.37 5.35
N ALA A 136 5.62 6.36 5.59
CA ALA A 136 6.20 6.08 6.88
C ALA A 136 7.38 6.99 7.26
N GLU A 137 7.78 7.94 6.41
CA GLU A 137 8.99 8.74 6.63
C GLU A 137 8.93 9.59 7.90
N LYS A 138 7.82 10.32 8.11
CA LYS A 138 7.68 11.25 9.24
C LYS A 138 7.40 10.57 10.58
N TYR A 139 7.22 9.26 10.61
CA TYR A 139 7.22 8.48 11.86
C TYR A 139 8.61 8.37 12.48
N ARG A 140 9.66 8.47 11.65
CA ARG A 140 11.06 8.37 12.07
C ARG A 140 11.69 9.73 12.37
N GLN A 141 11.11 10.82 11.85
CA GLN A 141 11.59 12.17 12.10
C GLN A 141 11.18 12.57 13.52
N THR A 142 12.07 12.32 14.48
CA THR A 142 11.98 12.91 15.81
C THR A 142 12.02 14.43 15.67
N SER A 143 11.26 15.13 16.52
CA SER A 143 11.43 16.55 16.81
C SER A 143 12.92 16.92 16.89
N THR A 144 13.25 18.14 16.48
CA THR A 144 14.58 18.77 16.62
C THR A 144 15.08 18.89 18.07
N ASP A 145 14.42 18.21 19.03
CA ASP A 145 14.75 18.19 20.46
C ASP A 145 15.50 16.93 20.94
N GLY A 146 15.74 15.95 20.06
CA GLY A 146 16.56 14.78 20.38
C GLY A 146 15.95 13.77 21.35
N SER A 147 14.62 13.80 21.60
CA SER A 147 13.98 12.80 22.47
C SER A 147 13.49 11.55 21.69
N PHE A 148 14.15 10.41 21.94
CA PHE A 148 13.81 9.11 21.34
C PHE A 148 12.82 8.35 22.23
N ARG A 149 11.59 8.07 21.74
CA ARG A 149 10.71 7.08 22.36
C ARG A 149 11.03 5.69 21.81
N LYS A 150 11.73 4.90 22.62
CA LYS A 150 11.99 3.46 22.41
C LYS A 150 10.66 2.70 22.44
N ASN A 151 10.40 1.94 21.37
CA ASN A 151 9.60 0.71 21.26
C ASN A 151 9.52 0.32 19.76
N GLY A 152 10.64 0.20 19.06
CA GLY A 152 11.39 -1.05 19.09
C GLY A 152 10.74 -2.12 18.20
N ILE A 153 10.75 -1.91 16.88
CA ILE A 153 10.92 -2.92 15.81
C ILE A 153 11.36 -2.13 14.57
N PHE A 154 12.58 -2.36 14.11
CA PHE A 154 13.11 -1.81 12.87
C PHE A 154 13.01 -2.93 11.82
N VAL A 155 11.94 -2.94 11.01
CA VAL A 155 11.93 -3.80 9.83
C VAL A 155 12.76 -3.11 8.77
N SER A 156 14.02 -3.53 8.63
CA SER A 156 14.79 -3.27 7.43
C SER A 156 14.10 -4.03 6.29
N LEU A 157 13.31 -3.33 5.48
CA LEU A 157 12.89 -3.80 4.16
C LEU A 157 14.15 -3.81 3.28
N ASN A 158 14.97 -4.85 3.44
CA ASN A 158 16.16 -5.06 2.64
C ASN A 158 15.74 -5.58 1.26
N CYS A 159 15.14 -4.72 0.45
CA CYS A 159 14.79 -4.98 -0.95
C CYS A 159 15.96 -4.60 -1.88
N SER A 160 17.15 -5.12 -1.58
CA SER A 160 18.34 -5.02 -2.44
C SER A 160 18.94 -6.41 -2.63
N GLY A 161 18.31 -7.22 -3.48
CA GLY A 161 18.77 -8.55 -3.85
C GLY A 161 18.18 -8.92 -5.21
N ASN A 162 18.98 -8.81 -6.26
CA ASN A 162 18.59 -9.07 -7.65
C ASN A 162 18.74 -10.56 -7.99
N ASN A 163 18.06 -11.42 -7.25
CA ASN A 163 18.18 -12.87 -7.39
C ASN A 163 16.78 -13.51 -7.26
N ALA A 164 16.45 -14.40 -8.18
CA ALA A 164 15.15 -15.09 -8.30
C ALA A 164 14.69 -15.82 -7.01
N SER A 165 15.59 -16.01 -6.03
CA SER A 165 15.27 -16.53 -4.70
C SER A 165 14.53 -15.55 -3.77
N GLN A 166 14.61 -14.24 -4.02
CA GLN A 166 13.92 -13.22 -3.19
C GLN A 166 12.40 -13.22 -3.43
N HIS A 167 11.98 -13.54 -4.66
CA HIS A 167 10.56 -13.69 -5.02
C HIS A 167 9.89 -14.84 -4.25
N ALA A 168 10.64 -15.90 -3.92
CA ALA A 168 10.12 -17.01 -3.13
C ALA A 168 9.96 -16.67 -1.63
N LEU A 169 10.80 -15.78 -1.08
CA LEU A 169 10.73 -15.40 0.33
C LEU A 169 9.64 -14.34 0.61
N ASN A 170 9.40 -13.41 -0.32
CA ASN A 170 8.25 -12.49 -0.20
C ASN A 170 6.90 -13.23 -0.31
N LEU A 171 6.82 -14.28 -1.13
CA LEU A 171 5.62 -15.12 -1.22
C LEU A 171 5.34 -15.92 0.05
N LEU A 172 6.37 -16.27 0.83
CA LEU A 172 6.23 -17.05 2.06
C LEU A 172 5.87 -16.20 3.30
N PHE A 173 6.16 -14.90 3.28
CA PHE A 173 5.91 -14.01 4.43
C PHE A 173 4.76 -13.01 4.25
N PHE A 174 4.37 -12.65 3.01
CA PHE A 174 3.36 -11.61 2.77
C PHE A 174 2.05 -12.07 2.12
N SER A 175 1.95 -13.31 1.64
CA SER A 175 0.72 -13.81 1.05
C SER A 175 -0.01 -14.82 1.96
N PRO A 176 -1.21 -14.51 2.49
CA PRO A 176 -2.05 -15.50 3.15
C PRO A 176 -2.46 -16.65 2.21
N LEU A 177 -2.36 -16.48 0.89
CA LEU A 177 -2.71 -17.49 -0.11
C LEU A 177 -1.74 -18.68 -0.14
N VAL A 178 -0.46 -18.49 0.22
CA VAL A 178 0.52 -19.59 0.21
C VAL A 178 0.36 -20.52 1.42
N ARG A 179 -0.30 -20.05 2.49
CA ARG A 179 -0.55 -20.87 3.68
C ARG A 179 -1.71 -21.88 3.51
N PHE A 180 -2.51 -21.74 2.45
CA PHE A 180 -3.63 -22.65 2.16
C PHE A 180 -3.25 -23.80 1.20
N ALA A 181 -2.13 -23.69 0.49
CA ALA A 181 -1.65 -24.73 -0.44
C ALA A 181 -0.73 -25.79 0.22
N ALA A 182 -0.58 -25.75 1.55
CA ALA A 182 0.29 -26.65 2.32
C ALA A 182 -0.47 -27.47 3.39
N VAL A 183 -1.78 -27.69 3.19
CA VAL A 183 -2.59 -28.68 3.92
C VAL A 183 -3.24 -29.63 2.93
#